data_AF-A0A5C2LGQ9-F1
#
_entry.id   AF-A0A5C2LGQ9-F1
#
_cell.length_a   1.000
_cell.length_b   1.000
_cell.length_c   1.000
_cell.angle_alpha   90.00
_cell.angle_beta   90.00
_cell.angle_gamma   90.00
#
_symmetry.space_group_name_H-M   'P 1'
#
loop_
_entity.id
_entity.type
_entity.pdbx_description
1 polymer ?
#
loop_
_entity_poly.entity_id
_entity_poly.type
_entity_poly.pdbx_seq_one_letter_code
_entity_poly.pdbx_strand_id
1 'polypeptide(L)'
;MQRQLSAGELYEPADPRRDGGFSLMYAAGNIGSIIAPIACGYVQEEYSWAMGFATAAIGMVAGLVIFLCGNRHFQHTAGVNRRALCARRFLLPNWGWLLVLLVTAPLLIAVLFWQEWSVYALIVATAIGLAVLARIYLRAETDKQRKDLRLIVVLTAFSLLFWAFAQQGGSSISLYIDRFVNRHIMSYEVPTAMFQSINAFAVMLCGMVLAWLVKESVNGNRTVRIWGKFALGLGLMSAGFCILTLSARWSAAYGQSSMPLMVLGLAVMGFAELFIDPVAMSQITRIEIPGVTGVLTGIYMLLSGAIANYLAGVIADQTSQASFDAAGAVNYSIDAYITVFSQITGARWPASAWCWSSGCIIR
;
A
#
# COMPACT_ATOMS: atom_id res chain seq x y z
N MET A 1 2.73 6.56 16.43
CA MET A 1 2.70 8.02 16.27
C MET A 1 4.04 8.50 15.72
N GLN A 2 4.29 8.27 14.43
CA GLN A 2 5.05 9.26 13.68
C GLN A 2 4.21 10.53 13.73
N ARG A 3 4.81 11.64 14.14
CA ARG A 3 4.23 12.97 14.01
C ARG A 3 3.83 13.16 12.55
N GLN A 4 2.54 12.95 12.24
CA GLN A 4 1.91 13.55 11.07
C GLN A 4 1.84 15.05 11.38
N LEU A 5 2.92 15.72 11.00
CA LEU A 5 3.46 17.00 11.49
C LEU A 5 2.58 18.25 11.31
N SER A 6 1.31 18.13 10.90
CA SER A 6 0.42 19.29 10.78
C SER A 6 -0.83 19.14 11.64
N ALA A 7 -1.62 18.08 11.48
CA ALA A 7 -2.88 17.92 12.20
C ALA A 7 -2.71 17.67 13.72
N GLY A 8 -1.69 16.90 14.10
CA GLY A 8 -1.45 16.57 15.51
C GLY A 8 -0.95 17.71 16.38
N GLU A 9 -0.44 18.78 15.76
CA GLU A 9 0.05 19.99 16.42
C GLU A 9 -1.04 21.05 16.62
N LEU A 10 -2.21 20.89 15.99
CA LEU A 10 -3.37 21.76 16.20
C LEU A 10 -4.10 21.48 17.52
N TYR A 11 -3.97 20.28 18.06
CA TYR A 11 -4.68 19.86 19.27
C TYR A 11 -3.71 19.78 20.45
N GLU A 12 -4.14 20.29 21.59
CA GLU A 12 -3.42 20.05 22.84
C GLU A 12 -3.37 18.54 23.14
N PRO A 13 -2.32 18.05 23.84
CA PRO A 13 -2.14 16.62 24.08
C PRO A 13 -3.32 15.91 24.76
N ALA A 14 -4.16 16.66 25.50
CA ALA A 14 -5.31 16.18 26.26
C ALA A 14 -6.68 16.50 25.61
N ASP A 15 -6.73 17.11 24.43
CA ASP A 15 -8.01 17.46 23.79
C ASP A 15 -8.71 16.22 23.21
N PRO A 16 -9.92 15.86 23.67
CA PRO A 16 -10.68 14.72 23.15
C PRO A 16 -11.08 14.86 21.68
N ARG A 17 -11.05 16.07 21.10
CA ARG A 17 -11.32 16.31 19.67
C ARG A 17 -10.20 15.83 18.76
N ARG A 18 -9.02 15.59 19.30
CA ARG A 18 -7.84 15.14 18.57
C ARG A 18 -8.08 13.82 17.85
N ASP A 19 -8.65 12.85 18.54
CA ASP A 19 -8.95 11.53 17.98
C ASP A 19 -10.02 11.62 16.88
N GLY A 20 -11.06 12.43 17.11
CA GLY A 20 -12.09 12.71 16.10
C GLY A 20 -11.54 13.41 14.85
N GLY A 21 -10.61 14.36 15.02
CA GLY A 21 -9.92 15.04 13.92
C GLY A 21 -9.08 14.07 13.06
N PHE A 22 -8.35 13.15 13.70
CA PHE A 22 -7.62 12.11 12.98
C PHE A 22 -8.55 11.14 12.24
N SER A 23 -9.66 10.73 12.85
CA SER A 23 -10.67 9.91 12.17
C SER A 23 -11.27 10.61 10.95
N LEU A 24 -11.52 11.92 11.02
CA LEU A 24 -12.05 12.71 9.92
C LEU A 24 -11.04 12.84 8.77
N MET A 25 -9.76 13.05 9.09
CA MET A 25 -8.68 13.06 8.08
C MET A 25 -8.57 11.71 7.36
N TYR A 26 -8.66 10.60 8.11
CA TYR A 26 -8.64 9.26 7.54
C TYR A 26 -9.87 8.99 6.65
N ALA A 27 -11.07 9.38 7.10
CA ALA A 27 -12.29 9.25 6.31
C ALA A 27 -12.22 10.08 5.01
N ALA A 28 -11.78 11.34 5.09
CA ALA A 28 -11.62 12.21 3.93
C ALA A 28 -10.63 11.63 2.90
N GLY A 29 -9.52 11.06 3.36
CA GLY A 29 -8.55 10.40 2.47
C GLY A 29 -9.14 9.19 1.73
N ASN A 30 -9.89 8.33 2.42
CA ASN A 30 -10.55 7.18 1.79
C ASN A 30 -11.64 7.61 0.80
N ILE A 31 -12.44 8.63 1.15
CA ILE A 31 -13.44 9.20 0.21
C ILE A 31 -12.75 9.73 -1.04
N GLY A 32 -11.62 10.44 -0.90
CA GLY A 32 -10.80 10.87 -2.02
C GLY A 32 -10.31 9.71 -2.89
N SER A 33 -9.85 8.62 -2.27
CA SER A 33 -9.40 7.39 -2.95
C SER A 33 -10.53 6.68 -3.71
N ILE A 34 -11.79 6.80 -3.25
CA ILE A 34 -12.96 6.27 -3.96
C ILE A 34 -13.33 7.17 -5.15
N ILE A 35 -13.37 8.49 -4.95
CA ILE A 35 -13.85 9.43 -5.97
C ILE A 35 -12.82 9.63 -7.09
N ALA A 36 -11.53 9.67 -6.78
CA ALA A 36 -10.50 10.05 -7.75
C ALA A 36 -10.41 9.10 -8.96
N PRO A 37 -10.38 7.75 -8.80
CA PRO A 37 -10.33 6.84 -9.93
C PRO A 37 -11.63 6.83 -10.75
N ILE A 38 -12.78 7.09 -10.13
CA ILE A 38 -14.07 7.23 -10.84
C ILE A 38 -14.05 8.48 -11.72
N ALA A 39 -13.69 9.63 -11.15
CA ALA A 39 -13.66 10.89 -11.87
C ALA A 39 -12.61 10.87 -13.00
N CYS A 40 -11.38 10.43 -12.70
CA CYS A 40 -10.31 10.40 -13.70
C CYS A 40 -10.57 9.33 -14.76
N GLY A 41 -11.07 8.15 -14.36
CA GLY A 41 -11.40 7.07 -15.28
C GLY A 41 -12.54 7.42 -16.23
N TYR A 42 -13.60 8.06 -15.74
CA TYR A 42 -14.72 8.53 -16.56
C TYR A 42 -14.27 9.54 -17.63
N VAL A 43 -13.50 10.56 -17.22
CA VAL A 43 -13.00 11.60 -18.14
C VAL A 43 -11.99 11.03 -19.14
N GLN A 44 -11.18 10.05 -18.73
CA GLN A 44 -10.22 9.39 -19.62
C GLN A 44 -10.92 8.67 -20.78
N GLU A 45 -11.99 7.93 -20.49
CA GLU A 45 -12.71 7.10 -21.47
C GLU A 45 -13.54 7.94 -22.43
N GLU A 46 -14.21 8.99 -21.93
CA GLU A 46 -15.10 9.81 -22.75
C GLU A 46 -14.34 10.86 -23.60
N TYR A 47 -13.21 11.38 -23.11
CA TYR A 47 -12.47 12.46 -23.78
C TYR A 47 -11.10 12.03 -24.26
N SER A 48 -10.16 11.82 -23.33
CA SER A 48 -8.78 11.39 -23.63
C SER A 48 -7.98 11.20 -22.35
N TRP A 49 -6.87 10.47 -22.47
CA TRP A 49 -5.84 10.34 -21.43
C TRP A 49 -5.35 11.69 -20.89
N ALA A 50 -5.15 12.68 -21.76
CA ALA A 50 -4.70 14.01 -21.35
C ALA A 50 -5.71 14.69 -20.41
N MET A 51 -7.00 14.54 -20.67
CA MET A 51 -8.07 15.10 -19.84
C MET A 51 -8.21 14.37 -18.50
N GLY A 52 -7.97 13.05 -18.46
CA GLY A 52 -7.87 12.29 -17.21
C GLY A 52 -6.77 12.85 -16.30
N PHE A 53 -5.56 13.06 -16.84
CA PHE A 53 -4.47 13.66 -16.07
C PHE A 53 -4.71 15.14 -15.71
N ALA A 54 -5.33 15.91 -16.60
CA ALA A 54 -5.71 17.29 -16.32
C ALA A 54 -6.71 17.38 -15.14
N THR A 55 -7.65 16.42 -15.04
CA THR A 55 -8.60 16.33 -13.93
C THR A 55 -7.89 16.11 -12.59
N ALA A 56 -6.88 15.24 -12.55
CA ALA A 56 -6.03 15.07 -11.37
C ALA A 56 -5.25 16.36 -11.01
N ALA A 57 -4.71 17.07 -12.02
CA ALA A 57 -4.02 18.34 -11.81
C ALA A 57 -4.95 19.43 -11.25
N ILE A 58 -6.17 19.53 -11.77
CA ILE A 58 -7.22 20.44 -11.26
C ILE A 58 -7.54 20.12 -9.80
N GLY A 59 -7.67 18.84 -9.44
CA GLY A 59 -7.90 18.41 -8.07
C GLY A 59 -6.78 18.87 -7.11
N MET A 60 -5.52 18.72 -7.53
CA MET A 60 -4.37 19.18 -6.73
C MET A 60 -4.34 20.72 -6.59
N VAL A 61 -4.63 21.45 -7.66
CA VAL A 61 -4.70 22.93 -7.63
C VAL A 61 -5.84 23.39 -6.71
N ALA A 62 -7.02 22.78 -6.80
CA ALA A 62 -8.14 23.09 -5.91
C ALA A 62 -7.79 22.81 -4.44
N GLY A 63 -7.15 21.67 -4.16
CA GLY A 63 -6.65 21.35 -2.81
C GLY A 63 -5.65 22.37 -2.29
N LEU A 64 -4.72 22.82 -3.15
CA LEU A 64 -3.76 23.87 -2.81
C LEU A 64 -4.46 25.22 -2.53
N VAL A 65 -5.43 25.61 -3.35
CA VAL A 65 -6.21 26.84 -3.14
C VAL A 65 -6.97 26.79 -1.82
N ILE A 66 -7.63 25.67 -1.50
CA ILE A 66 -8.32 25.47 -0.22
C ILE A 66 -7.34 25.57 0.94
N PHE A 67 -6.16 24.95 0.83
CA PHE A 67 -5.12 25.02 1.86
C PHE A 67 -4.62 26.46 2.08
N LEU A 68 -4.35 27.20 1.00
CA LEU A 68 -3.88 28.58 1.06
C LEU A 68 -4.94 29.54 1.63
N CYS A 69 -6.21 29.38 1.24
CA CYS A 69 -7.32 30.12 1.84
C CYS A 69 -7.52 29.76 3.32
N GLY A 70 -7.34 28.49 3.66
CA GLY A 70 -7.42 27.94 5.02
C GLY A 70 -6.25 28.34 5.93
N ASN A 71 -5.12 28.81 5.38
CA ASN A 71 -3.91 29.18 6.12
C ASN A 71 -4.15 30.21 7.25
N ARG A 72 -5.22 31.01 7.14
CA ARG A 72 -5.66 31.93 8.21
C ARG A 72 -6.06 31.21 9.51
N HIS A 73 -6.51 29.97 9.44
CA HIS A 73 -6.94 29.17 10.60
C HIS A 73 -5.77 28.43 11.28
N PHE A 74 -4.59 28.36 10.64
CA PHE A 74 -3.42 27.63 11.13
C PHE A 74 -2.35 28.53 11.79
N GLN A 75 -2.66 29.80 12.03
CA GLN A 75 -1.67 30.77 12.55
C GLN A 75 -1.21 30.52 13.99
N HIS A 76 -1.94 29.70 14.76
CA HIS A 76 -1.61 29.34 16.14
C HIS A 76 -0.76 28.08 16.28
N THR A 77 -0.55 27.32 15.20
CA THR A 77 0.34 26.14 15.20
C THR A 77 1.80 26.61 15.19
N ALA A 78 2.72 25.84 15.79
CA ALA A 78 4.13 26.20 15.92
C ALA A 78 4.67 26.79 14.61
N GLY A 79 4.81 28.12 14.59
CA GLY A 79 5.12 28.86 13.38
C GLY A 79 6.38 28.29 12.75
N VAL A 80 6.34 28.17 11.42
CA VAL A 80 7.52 27.85 10.62
C VAL A 80 8.69 28.71 11.10
N ASN A 81 9.74 28.08 11.64
CA ASN A 81 10.85 28.77 12.29
C ASN A 81 11.60 29.59 11.23
N ARG A 82 11.15 30.83 10.97
CA ARG A 82 11.61 31.69 9.86
C ARG A 82 13.12 31.91 9.91
N ARG A 83 13.70 31.91 11.12
CA ARG A 83 15.16 31.97 11.33
C ARG A 83 15.88 30.73 10.81
N ALA A 84 15.31 29.53 11.01
CA ALA A 84 15.86 28.30 10.48
C ALA A 84 15.71 28.19 8.96
N LEU A 85 14.69 28.80 8.37
CA LEU A 85 14.44 28.74 6.92
C LEU A 85 15.23 29.77 6.08
N CYS A 86 15.52 30.94 6.66
CA CYS A 86 16.46 31.91 6.09
C CYS A 86 17.93 31.67 6.51
N ALA A 87 18.20 30.70 7.40
CA ALA A 87 19.56 30.32 7.74
C ALA A 87 20.25 29.72 6.49
N ARG A 88 21.32 30.38 6.03
CA ARG A 88 22.22 29.83 5.01
C ARG A 88 23.15 28.84 5.68
N ARG A 89 22.86 27.54 5.58
CA ARG A 89 23.77 26.50 6.09
C ARG A 89 24.94 26.23 5.13
N PHE A 90 24.81 26.49 3.83
CA PHE A 90 25.90 26.13 2.90
C PHE A 90 26.06 26.92 1.59
N LEU A 91 25.04 27.65 1.07
CA LEU A 91 25.16 28.63 -0.06
C LEU A 91 23.78 29.21 -0.46
N LEU A 92 22.73 28.38 -0.37
CA LEU A 92 21.33 28.79 -0.56
C LEU A 92 20.59 28.93 0.80
N PRO A 93 19.58 29.79 0.90
CA PRO A 93 18.60 29.73 1.99
C PRO A 93 17.97 28.33 2.04
N ASN A 94 17.51 27.87 3.20
CA ASN A 94 16.88 26.54 3.30
C ASN A 94 15.61 26.39 2.44
N TRP A 95 14.94 27.50 2.08
CA TRP A 95 13.90 27.51 1.04
C TRP A 95 14.44 27.12 -0.35
N GLY A 96 15.66 27.56 -0.68
CA GLY A 96 16.34 27.17 -1.92
C GLY A 96 16.64 25.67 -1.96
N TRP A 97 16.93 25.04 -0.83
CA TRP A 97 17.05 23.59 -0.74
C TRP A 97 15.73 22.85 -0.96
N LEU A 98 14.59 23.42 -0.57
CA LEU A 98 13.27 22.85 -0.87
C LEU A 98 12.96 22.90 -2.38
N LEU A 99 13.28 24.01 -3.04
CA LEU A 99 13.15 24.14 -4.51
C LEU A 99 14.12 23.23 -5.25
N VAL A 100 15.36 23.13 -4.77
CA VAL A 100 16.34 22.18 -5.30
C VAL A 100 15.81 20.77 -5.15
N LEU A 101 15.32 20.35 -3.98
CA LEU A 101 14.69 19.03 -3.77
C LEU A 101 13.48 18.79 -4.68
N LEU A 102 12.62 19.79 -4.88
CA LEU A 102 11.43 19.70 -5.73
C LEU A 102 11.79 19.48 -7.21
N VAL A 103 12.88 20.10 -7.67
CA VAL A 103 13.34 20.01 -9.07
C VAL A 103 14.27 18.81 -9.27
N THR A 104 15.14 18.52 -8.29
CA THR A 104 16.09 17.40 -8.37
C THR A 104 15.42 16.07 -8.15
N ALA A 105 14.37 15.95 -7.34
CA ALA A 105 13.66 14.67 -7.16
C ALA A 105 13.11 14.09 -8.49
N PRO A 106 12.33 14.82 -9.31
CA PRO A 106 11.85 14.31 -10.59
C PRO A 106 12.99 14.10 -11.60
N LEU A 107 14.06 14.91 -11.55
CA LEU A 107 15.26 14.71 -12.37
C LEU A 107 16.03 13.43 -11.97
N LEU A 108 16.18 13.17 -10.68
CA LEU A 108 16.79 11.94 -10.15
C LEU A 108 15.96 10.73 -10.55
N ILE A 109 14.63 10.83 -10.44
CA ILE A 109 13.71 9.79 -10.88
C ILE A 109 13.87 9.56 -12.39
N ALA A 110 13.83 10.62 -13.21
CA ALA A 110 13.98 10.49 -14.66
C ALA A 110 15.31 9.83 -15.07
N VAL A 111 16.42 10.20 -14.40
CA VAL A 111 17.75 9.61 -14.65
C VAL A 111 17.83 8.16 -14.15
N LEU A 112 17.24 7.84 -12.99
CA LEU A 112 17.17 6.48 -12.44
C LEU A 112 16.36 5.53 -13.33
N PHE A 113 15.32 6.03 -14.00
CA PHE A 113 14.49 5.26 -14.93
C PHE A 113 15.15 5.09 -16.30
N TRP A 114 15.95 6.05 -16.77
CA TRP A 114 16.60 5.98 -18.10
C TRP A 114 17.72 4.92 -18.21
N GLN A 115 18.29 4.49 -17.09
CA GLN A 115 19.48 3.60 -17.03
C GLN A 115 19.22 2.29 -16.27
N GLU A 116 17.96 1.97 -15.94
CA GLU A 116 17.59 0.85 -15.04
C GLU A 116 18.21 0.90 -13.63
N TRP A 117 18.81 2.04 -13.24
CA TRP A 117 19.49 2.19 -11.96
C TRP A 117 18.56 2.22 -10.75
N SER A 118 17.25 2.33 -10.97
CA SER A 118 16.22 2.20 -9.95
C SER A 118 16.43 0.97 -9.06
N VAL A 119 16.79 -0.18 -9.65
CA VAL A 119 17.02 -1.43 -8.91
C VAL A 119 18.23 -1.31 -8.00
N TYR A 120 19.34 -0.78 -8.50
CA TYR A 120 20.56 -0.58 -7.71
C TYR A 120 20.35 0.40 -6.56
N ALA A 121 19.61 1.49 -6.78
CA ALA A 121 19.27 2.44 -5.74
C ALA A 121 18.42 1.79 -4.62
N LEU A 122 17.45 0.95 -4.99
CA LEU A 122 16.64 0.19 -4.04
C LEU A 122 17.49 -0.82 -3.25
N ILE A 123 18.43 -1.53 -3.91
CA ILE A 123 19.35 -2.47 -3.26
C ILE A 123 20.22 -1.74 -2.22
N VAL A 124 20.79 -0.59 -2.59
CA VAL A 124 21.62 0.21 -1.67
C VAL A 124 20.79 0.71 -0.49
N ALA A 125 19.58 1.24 -0.73
CA ALA A 125 18.68 1.69 0.34
C ALA A 125 18.32 0.53 1.29
N THR A 126 18.05 -0.66 0.73
CA THR A 126 17.74 -1.86 1.50
C THR A 126 18.94 -2.33 2.33
N ALA A 127 20.14 -2.32 1.76
CA ALA A 127 21.37 -2.67 2.47
C ALA A 127 21.62 -1.71 3.65
N ILE A 128 21.39 -0.41 3.45
CA ILE A 128 21.46 0.59 4.53
C ILE A 128 20.40 0.31 5.59
N GLY A 129 19.15 0.05 5.20
CA GLY A 129 18.05 -0.27 6.11
C GLY A 129 18.35 -1.50 6.98
N LEU A 130 18.87 -2.57 6.37
CA LEU A 130 19.27 -3.80 7.07
C LEU A 130 20.49 -3.57 7.99
N ALA A 131 21.47 -2.78 7.56
CA ALA A 131 22.62 -2.43 8.40
C ALA A 131 22.19 -1.62 9.63
N VAL A 132 21.27 -0.67 9.48
CA VAL A 132 20.71 0.10 10.59
C VAL A 132 19.90 -0.79 11.51
N LEU A 133 19.07 -1.70 10.97
CA LEU A 133 18.31 -2.68 11.74
C LEU A 133 19.24 -3.61 12.54
N ALA A 134 20.33 -4.09 11.92
CA ALA A 134 21.34 -4.91 12.58
C ALA A 134 22.05 -4.13 13.71
N ARG A 135 22.37 -2.85 13.50
CA ARG A 135 22.93 -1.99 14.57
C ARG A 135 21.96 -1.80 15.73
N ILE A 136 20.66 -1.64 15.45
CA ILE A 136 19.61 -1.55 16.48
C ILE A 136 19.51 -2.86 17.25
N TYR A 137 19.58 -4.00 16.55
CA TYR A 137 19.56 -5.33 17.16
C TYR A 137 20.76 -5.57 18.08
N LEU A 138 21.96 -5.17 17.66
CA LEU A 138 23.19 -5.28 18.44
C LEU A 138 23.20 -4.34 19.67
N ARG A 139 22.54 -3.18 19.58
CA ARG A 139 22.36 -2.24 20.71
C ARG A 139 21.25 -2.64 21.68
N ALA A 140 20.46 -3.65 21.37
CA ALA A 140 19.41 -4.11 22.29
C ALA A 140 20.03 -4.89 23.45
N GLU A 141 20.07 -4.26 24.62
CA GLU A 141 20.66 -4.83 25.85
C GLU A 141 19.67 -5.76 26.59
N THR A 142 18.36 -5.56 26.44
CA THR A 142 17.34 -6.35 27.17
C THR A 142 16.76 -7.50 26.33
N ASP A 143 16.61 -8.70 26.92
CA ASP A 143 15.99 -9.86 26.26
C ASP A 143 14.55 -9.61 25.77
N LYS A 144 13.80 -8.75 26.47
CA LYS A 144 12.46 -8.33 26.08
C LYS A 144 12.49 -7.50 24.78
N GLN A 145 13.41 -6.54 24.68
CA GLN A 145 13.60 -5.72 23.47
C GLN A 145 14.00 -6.57 22.26
N ARG A 146 14.86 -7.58 22.46
CA ARG A 146 15.26 -8.51 21.38
C ARG A 146 14.10 -9.38 20.89
N LYS A 147 13.18 -9.79 21.77
CA LYS A 147 11.98 -10.55 21.39
C LYS A 147 11.01 -9.67 20.59
N ASP A 148 10.76 -8.44 21.05
CA ASP A 148 9.89 -7.49 20.37
C ASP A 148 10.45 -7.07 19.01
N LEU A 149 11.76 -6.85 18.91
CA LEU A 149 12.42 -6.53 17.65
C LEU A 149 12.36 -7.70 16.66
N ARG A 150 12.57 -8.95 17.10
CA ARG A 150 12.37 -10.13 16.25
C ARG A 150 10.93 -10.22 15.74
N LEU A 151 9.95 -9.94 16.59
CA LEU A 151 8.54 -9.94 16.20
C LEU A 151 8.29 -8.90 15.10
N ILE A 152 8.88 -7.70 15.20
CA ILE A 152 8.74 -6.67 14.15
C ILE A 152 9.42 -7.08 12.84
N VAL A 153 10.59 -7.71 12.88
CA VAL A 153 11.26 -8.21 11.67
C VAL A 153 10.38 -9.24 10.96
N VAL A 154 9.82 -10.19 11.72
CA VAL A 154 8.90 -11.19 11.19
C VAL A 154 7.64 -10.52 10.62
N LEU A 155 7.03 -9.58 11.34
CA LEU A 155 5.87 -8.83 10.85
C LEU A 155 6.18 -8.04 9.58
N THR A 156 7.36 -7.44 9.50
CA THR A 156 7.79 -6.67 8.33
C THR A 156 7.98 -7.58 7.11
N ALA A 157 8.57 -8.77 7.29
CA ALA A 157 8.74 -9.75 6.23
C ALA A 157 7.39 -10.21 5.65
N PHE A 158 6.42 -10.54 6.52
CA PHE A 158 5.10 -10.92 6.04
C PHE A 158 4.31 -9.73 5.46
N SER A 159 4.44 -8.54 6.04
CA SER A 159 3.81 -7.32 5.54
C SER A 159 4.34 -6.93 4.16
N LEU A 160 5.63 -7.15 3.89
CA LEU A 160 6.23 -6.99 2.57
C LEU A 160 5.56 -7.89 1.54
N LEU A 161 5.37 -9.18 1.86
CA LEU A 161 4.68 -10.12 0.96
C LEU A 161 3.23 -9.71 0.74
N PHE A 162 2.52 -9.34 1.82
CA PHE A 162 1.15 -8.88 1.74
C PHE A 162 1.00 -7.67 0.81
N TRP A 163 1.85 -6.65 0.98
CA TRP A 163 1.81 -5.45 0.14
C TRP A 163 2.24 -5.75 -1.29
N ALA A 164 3.20 -6.66 -1.52
CA ALA A 164 3.58 -7.05 -2.88
C ALA A 164 2.40 -7.69 -3.64
N PHE A 165 1.54 -8.43 -2.92
CA PHE A 165 0.31 -8.98 -3.50
C PHE A 165 -0.81 -7.94 -3.61
N ALA A 166 -1.03 -7.11 -2.58
CA ALA A 166 -2.05 -6.06 -2.62
C ALA A 166 -1.82 -5.08 -3.79
N GLN A 167 -0.56 -4.71 -4.04
CA GLN A 167 -0.17 -3.80 -5.13
C GLN A 167 -0.35 -4.38 -6.54
N GLN A 168 -0.65 -5.69 -6.66
CA GLN A 168 -1.10 -6.26 -7.94
C GLN A 168 -2.42 -5.68 -8.40
N GLY A 169 -3.25 -5.17 -7.48
CA GLY A 169 -4.50 -4.51 -7.78
C GLY A 169 -4.33 -3.39 -8.81
N GLY A 170 -3.30 -2.55 -8.62
CA GLY A 170 -2.99 -1.41 -9.49
C GLY A 170 -2.17 -1.74 -10.74
N SER A 171 -1.68 -2.98 -10.87
CA SER A 171 -0.78 -3.40 -11.96
C SER A 171 -1.36 -4.58 -12.75
N SER A 172 -0.99 -5.82 -12.42
CA SER A 172 -1.39 -7.01 -13.18
C SER A 172 -2.90 -7.20 -13.24
N ILE A 173 -3.60 -6.97 -12.13
CA ILE A 173 -5.05 -7.13 -12.06
C ILE A 173 -5.74 -6.05 -12.90
N SER A 174 -5.23 -4.81 -12.87
CA SER A 174 -5.76 -3.73 -13.72
C SER A 174 -5.64 -4.05 -15.22
N LEU A 175 -4.50 -4.60 -15.65
CA LEU A 175 -4.31 -5.05 -17.05
C LEU A 175 -5.16 -6.28 -17.39
N TYR A 176 -5.34 -7.20 -16.45
CA TYR A 176 -6.22 -8.36 -16.63
C TYR A 176 -7.68 -7.92 -16.83
N ILE A 177 -8.15 -6.93 -16.06
CA ILE A 177 -9.50 -6.36 -16.18
C ILE A 177 -9.69 -5.72 -17.56
N ASP A 178 -8.68 -5.02 -18.06
CA ASP A 178 -8.72 -4.38 -19.37
C ASP A 178 -8.87 -5.38 -20.52
N ARG A 179 -8.20 -6.54 -20.40
CA ARG A 179 -8.06 -7.51 -21.49
C ARG A 179 -9.10 -8.65 -21.48
N PHE A 180 -9.56 -9.07 -20.31
CA PHE A 180 -10.31 -10.33 -20.15
C PHE A 180 -11.63 -10.21 -19.39
N VAL A 181 -11.93 -9.06 -18.80
CA VAL A 181 -13.21 -8.83 -18.11
C VAL A 181 -14.16 -8.13 -19.06
N ASN A 182 -15.40 -8.60 -19.13
CA ASN A 182 -16.43 -7.88 -19.87
C ASN A 182 -16.82 -6.62 -19.06
N ARG A 183 -16.41 -5.46 -19.56
CA ARG A 183 -16.63 -4.14 -18.94
C ARG A 183 -17.90 -3.45 -19.41
N HIS A 184 -18.66 -4.06 -20.32
CA HIS A 184 -19.91 -3.49 -20.80
C HIS A 184 -21.03 -3.72 -19.78
N ILE A 185 -21.42 -2.66 -19.08
CA ILE A 185 -22.69 -2.61 -18.35
C ILE A 185 -23.70 -1.96 -19.30
N MET A 186 -24.53 -2.79 -19.92
CA MET A 186 -25.51 -2.36 -20.93
C MET A 186 -24.84 -1.67 -22.14
N SER A 187 -24.85 -0.34 -22.18
CA SER A 187 -24.29 0.51 -23.25
C SER A 187 -23.08 1.34 -22.81
N TYR A 188 -22.62 1.20 -21.57
CA TYR A 188 -21.48 1.94 -21.03
C TYR A 188 -20.32 0.98 -20.75
N GLU A 189 -19.12 1.33 -21.23
CA GLU A 189 -17.90 0.60 -20.94
C GLU A 189 -17.27 1.17 -19.67
N VAL A 190 -17.16 0.34 -18.62
CA VAL A 190 -16.62 0.76 -17.33
C VAL A 190 -15.09 0.80 -17.39
N PRO A 191 -14.45 1.97 -17.16
CA PRO A 191 -12.99 2.08 -17.17
C PRO A 191 -12.33 1.23 -16.09
N THR A 192 -11.18 0.64 -16.42
CA THR A 192 -10.40 -0.20 -15.49
C THR A 192 -9.98 0.54 -14.21
N ALA A 193 -9.70 1.84 -14.33
CA ALA A 193 -9.35 2.69 -13.19
C ALA A 193 -10.45 2.70 -12.10
N MET A 194 -11.73 2.58 -12.47
CA MET A 194 -12.84 2.57 -11.51
C MET A 194 -12.78 1.37 -10.56
N PHE A 195 -12.12 0.27 -10.95
CA PHE A 195 -11.97 -0.90 -10.08
C PHE A 195 -11.05 -0.63 -8.88
N GLN A 196 -10.16 0.37 -8.95
CA GLN A 196 -9.35 0.79 -7.79
C GLN A 196 -10.23 1.38 -6.68
N SER A 197 -11.33 2.05 -7.04
CA SER A 197 -12.29 2.59 -6.09
C SER A 197 -13.01 1.50 -5.28
N ILE A 198 -13.12 0.29 -5.82
CA ILE A 198 -13.70 -0.86 -5.11
C ILE A 198 -12.83 -1.23 -3.92
N ASN A 199 -11.50 -1.23 -4.08
CA ASN A 199 -10.59 -1.49 -2.98
C ASN A 199 -10.80 -0.46 -1.85
N ALA A 200 -10.71 0.83 -2.18
CA ALA A 200 -10.91 1.91 -1.21
C ALA A 200 -12.28 1.87 -0.53
N PHE A 201 -13.33 1.52 -1.27
CA PHE A 201 -14.68 1.34 -0.74
C PHE A 201 -14.76 0.16 0.23
N ALA A 202 -14.16 -0.99 -0.10
CA ALA A 202 -14.12 -2.16 0.76
C ALA A 202 -13.35 -1.89 2.07
N VAL A 203 -12.19 -1.21 1.99
CA VAL A 203 -11.41 -0.78 3.16
C VAL A 203 -12.27 0.11 4.07
N MET A 204 -12.94 1.11 3.50
CA MET A 204 -13.79 2.04 4.25
C MET A 204 -14.98 1.33 4.92
N LEU A 205 -15.69 0.46 4.18
CA LEU A 205 -16.82 -0.31 4.70
C LEU A 205 -16.37 -1.23 5.83
N CYS A 206 -15.25 -1.92 5.67
CA CYS A 206 -14.65 -2.74 6.73
C CYS A 206 -14.29 -1.91 7.95
N GLY A 207 -13.73 -0.71 7.74
CA GLY A 207 -13.37 0.24 8.79
C GLY A 207 -14.56 0.60 9.65
N MET A 208 -15.68 0.94 9.01
CA MET A 208 -16.94 1.25 9.68
C MET A 208 -17.47 0.04 10.46
N VAL A 209 -17.49 -1.14 9.84
CA VAL A 209 -17.97 -2.38 10.48
C VAL A 209 -17.09 -2.77 11.67
N LEU A 210 -15.77 -2.74 11.53
CA LEU A 210 -14.85 -3.04 12.64
C LEU A 210 -14.94 -2.01 13.76
N ALA A 211 -15.08 -0.72 13.45
CA ALA A 211 -15.29 0.31 14.47
C ALA A 211 -16.58 0.08 15.27
N TRP A 212 -17.65 -0.38 14.60
CA TRP A 212 -18.90 -0.76 15.25
C TRP A 212 -18.74 -2.03 16.11
N LEU A 213 -18.16 -3.10 15.56
CA LEU A 213 -17.96 -4.38 16.25
C LEU A 213 -17.01 -4.30 17.45
N VAL A 214 -15.97 -3.45 17.38
CA VAL A 214 -14.97 -3.31 18.45
C VAL A 214 -15.49 -2.49 19.64
N LYS A 215 -16.64 -1.82 19.49
CA LYS A 215 -17.28 -1.06 20.58
C LYS A 215 -17.67 -1.94 21.78
N GLU A 216 -17.62 -3.27 21.65
CA GLU A 216 -18.17 -4.21 22.62
C GLU A 216 -17.21 -5.31 23.14
N SER A 217 -15.92 -5.32 22.74
CA SER A 217 -15.01 -6.41 23.17
C SER A 217 -13.59 -5.96 23.51
N VAL A 218 -13.35 -5.68 24.80
CA VAL A 218 -12.00 -5.46 25.36
C VAL A 218 -11.75 -6.47 26.48
N ASN A 219 -11.70 -7.76 26.15
CA ASN A 219 -11.04 -8.74 27.03
C ASN A 219 -10.49 -9.92 26.23
N GLY A 220 -9.17 -9.98 26.07
CA GLY A 220 -8.52 -11.08 25.35
C GLY A 220 -7.00 -10.98 25.27
N ASN A 221 -6.34 -12.14 25.15
CA ASN A 221 -4.88 -12.24 25.13
C ASN A 221 -4.27 -11.55 23.90
N ARG A 222 -3.29 -10.67 24.16
CA ARG A 222 -2.77 -9.69 23.18
C ARG A 222 -2.02 -10.34 22.01
N THR A 223 -1.24 -11.37 22.29
CA THR A 223 -0.47 -12.11 21.28
C THR A 223 -1.40 -12.86 20.33
N VAL A 224 -2.38 -13.59 20.88
CA VAL A 224 -3.40 -14.31 20.10
C VAL A 224 -4.21 -13.37 19.22
N ARG A 225 -4.50 -12.16 19.69
CA ARG A 225 -5.21 -11.15 18.90
C ARG A 225 -4.38 -10.60 17.73
N ILE A 226 -3.07 -10.43 17.91
CA ILE A 226 -2.17 -9.95 16.84
C ILE A 226 -2.03 -11.03 15.77
N TRP A 227 -1.68 -12.26 16.18
CA TRP A 227 -1.54 -13.40 15.28
C TRP A 227 -2.87 -13.73 14.58
N GLY A 228 -3.99 -13.66 15.29
CA GLY A 228 -5.32 -13.89 14.72
C GLY A 228 -5.70 -12.85 13.66
N LYS A 229 -5.48 -11.56 13.92
CA LYS A 229 -5.75 -10.51 12.92
C LYS A 229 -4.84 -10.63 11.70
N PHE A 230 -3.58 -10.98 11.92
CA PHE A 230 -2.61 -11.11 10.85
C PHE A 230 -2.87 -12.34 9.96
N ALA A 231 -3.17 -13.49 10.59
CA ALA A 231 -3.58 -14.70 9.89
C ALA A 231 -4.90 -14.51 9.13
N LEU A 232 -5.84 -13.77 9.71
CA LEU A 232 -7.10 -13.42 9.06
C LEU A 232 -6.84 -12.51 7.84
N GLY A 233 -5.98 -11.50 7.95
CA GLY A 233 -5.58 -10.65 6.83
C GLY A 233 -4.94 -11.45 5.69
N LEU A 234 -3.93 -12.29 5.99
CA LEU A 234 -3.31 -13.16 4.98
C LEU A 234 -4.29 -14.18 4.38
N GLY A 235 -5.19 -14.74 5.22
CA GLY A 235 -6.22 -15.68 4.79
C GLY A 235 -7.23 -15.04 3.84
N LEU A 236 -7.70 -13.82 4.15
CA LEU A 236 -8.57 -13.05 3.26
C LEU A 236 -7.86 -12.66 1.97
N MET A 237 -6.58 -12.27 2.03
CA MET A 237 -5.80 -11.97 0.82
C MET A 237 -5.71 -13.20 -0.10
N SER A 238 -5.40 -14.38 0.46
CA SER A 238 -5.41 -15.63 -0.30
C SER A 238 -6.80 -15.96 -0.85
N ALA A 239 -7.86 -15.78 -0.06
CA ALA A 239 -9.24 -15.96 -0.54
C ALA A 239 -9.58 -15.00 -1.70
N GLY A 240 -9.15 -13.75 -1.64
CA GLY A 240 -9.32 -12.76 -2.70
C GLY A 240 -8.65 -13.21 -4.00
N PHE A 241 -7.38 -13.58 -3.95
CA PHE A 241 -6.68 -14.14 -5.11
C PHE A 241 -7.28 -15.47 -5.60
N CYS A 242 -7.89 -16.28 -4.73
CA CYS A 242 -8.53 -17.53 -5.12
C CYS A 242 -9.76 -17.24 -5.99
N ILE A 243 -10.56 -16.26 -5.57
CA ILE A 243 -11.73 -15.77 -6.31
C ILE A 243 -11.28 -15.16 -7.64
N LEU A 244 -10.20 -14.40 -7.67
CA LEU A 244 -9.63 -13.86 -8.92
C LEU A 244 -9.15 -14.97 -9.86
N THR A 245 -8.48 -16.00 -9.33
CA THR A 245 -8.05 -17.18 -10.11
C THR A 245 -9.25 -17.93 -10.68
N LEU A 246 -10.30 -18.11 -9.88
CA LEU A 246 -11.54 -18.74 -10.34
C LEU A 246 -12.22 -17.89 -11.43
N SER A 247 -12.23 -16.57 -11.27
CA SER A 247 -12.74 -15.63 -12.27
C SER A 247 -11.97 -15.72 -13.59
N ALA A 248 -10.65 -15.89 -13.53
CA ALA A 248 -9.79 -16.08 -14.68
C ALA A 248 -10.00 -17.43 -15.37
N ARG A 249 -10.15 -18.51 -14.61
CA ARG A 249 -10.49 -19.84 -15.15
C ARG A 249 -11.87 -19.85 -15.80
N TRP A 250 -12.84 -19.16 -15.19
CA TRP A 250 -14.17 -18.98 -15.78
C TRP A 250 -14.11 -18.19 -17.09
N SER A 251 -13.28 -17.15 -17.13
CA SER A 251 -13.02 -16.37 -18.34
C SER A 251 -12.43 -17.21 -19.47
N ALA A 252 -11.47 -18.08 -19.15
CA ALA A 252 -10.85 -18.98 -20.13
C ALA A 252 -11.85 -19.98 -20.73
N ALA A 253 -12.82 -20.45 -19.93
CA ALA A 253 -13.81 -21.45 -20.35
C ALA A 253 -14.97 -20.86 -21.18
N TYR A 254 -15.42 -19.65 -20.85
CA TYR A 254 -16.61 -19.02 -21.44
C TYR A 254 -16.30 -17.76 -22.28
N GLY A 255 -15.02 -17.44 -22.47
CA GLY A 255 -14.53 -16.34 -23.31
C GLY A 255 -14.53 -14.95 -22.63
N GLN A 256 -15.26 -14.76 -21.54
CA GLN A 256 -15.33 -13.49 -20.81
C GLN A 256 -15.42 -13.72 -19.30
N SER A 257 -14.64 -12.97 -18.51
CA SER A 257 -14.70 -13.02 -17.05
C SER A 257 -15.92 -12.25 -16.54
N SER A 258 -16.59 -12.80 -15.52
CA SER A 258 -17.74 -12.13 -14.92
C SER A 258 -17.27 -10.96 -14.03
N MET A 259 -17.71 -9.75 -14.39
CA MET A 259 -17.43 -8.52 -13.63
C MET A 259 -17.74 -8.64 -12.12
N PRO A 260 -18.84 -9.29 -11.67
CA PRO A 260 -19.12 -9.41 -10.24
C PRO A 260 -18.09 -10.22 -9.44
N LEU A 261 -17.50 -11.27 -10.02
CA LEU A 261 -16.50 -12.07 -9.31
C LEU A 261 -15.18 -11.30 -9.14
N MET A 262 -14.81 -10.50 -10.15
CA MET A 262 -13.67 -9.58 -10.07
C MET A 262 -13.87 -8.54 -8.96
N VAL A 263 -15.04 -7.89 -8.94
CA VAL A 263 -15.42 -6.92 -7.91
C VAL A 263 -15.34 -7.55 -6.51
N LEU A 264 -15.85 -8.78 -6.37
CA LEU A 264 -15.82 -9.51 -5.10
C LEU A 264 -14.39 -9.85 -4.68
N GLY A 265 -13.53 -10.31 -5.60
CA GLY A 265 -12.13 -10.60 -5.32
C GLY A 265 -11.37 -9.35 -4.82
N LEU A 266 -11.53 -8.22 -5.50
CA LEU A 266 -10.93 -6.94 -5.10
C LEU A 266 -11.47 -6.43 -3.76
N ALA A 267 -12.78 -6.58 -3.51
CA ALA A 267 -13.36 -6.21 -2.22
C ALA A 267 -12.81 -7.06 -1.06
N VAL A 268 -12.63 -8.36 -1.27
CA VAL A 268 -12.01 -9.26 -0.28
C VAL A 268 -10.54 -8.90 -0.03
N MET A 269 -9.80 -8.49 -1.05
CA MET A 269 -8.44 -7.97 -0.87
C MET A 269 -8.42 -6.67 -0.06
N GLY A 270 -9.34 -5.74 -0.33
CA GLY A 270 -9.46 -4.51 0.46
C GLY A 270 -9.87 -4.77 1.92
N PHE A 271 -10.71 -5.78 2.16
CA PHE A 271 -10.99 -6.24 3.52
C PHE A 271 -9.73 -6.73 4.25
N ALA A 272 -8.84 -7.43 3.55
CA ALA A 272 -7.59 -7.92 4.12
C ALA A 272 -6.63 -6.78 4.52
N GLU A 273 -6.58 -5.70 3.74
CA GLU A 273 -5.68 -4.54 3.93
C GLU A 273 -5.87 -3.91 5.31
N LEU A 274 -7.12 -3.73 5.73
CA LEU A 274 -7.45 -3.11 7.00
C LEU A 274 -6.97 -3.91 8.23
N PHE A 275 -6.79 -5.24 8.12
CA PHE A 275 -6.36 -6.05 9.26
C PHE A 275 -4.86 -5.96 9.55
N ILE A 276 -4.05 -5.57 8.56
CA ILE A 276 -2.58 -5.57 8.68
C ILE A 276 -2.03 -4.20 9.09
N ASP A 277 -2.53 -3.12 8.48
CA ASP A 277 -2.05 -1.75 8.70
C ASP A 277 -1.99 -1.30 10.17
N PRO A 278 -3.08 -1.38 10.96
CA PRO A 278 -3.05 -0.93 12.35
C PRO A 278 -2.19 -1.84 13.22
N VAL A 279 -2.04 -3.11 12.87
CA VAL A 279 -1.27 -4.08 13.65
C VAL A 279 0.22 -3.78 13.55
N ALA A 280 0.75 -3.62 12.33
CA ALA A 280 2.17 -3.34 12.11
C ALA A 280 2.59 -2.02 12.80
N MET A 281 1.82 -0.95 12.57
CA MET A 281 2.11 0.36 13.18
C MET A 281 2.01 0.32 14.71
N SER A 282 1.05 -0.43 15.27
CA SER A 282 0.92 -0.55 16.74
C SER A 282 2.16 -1.20 17.39
N GLN A 283 2.79 -2.18 16.74
CA GLN A 283 3.97 -2.85 17.29
C GLN A 283 5.21 -1.96 17.22
N ILE A 284 5.42 -1.30 16.09
CA ILE A 284 6.54 -0.37 15.90
C ILE A 284 6.53 0.73 16.97
N THR A 285 5.34 1.23 17.30
CA THR A 285 5.19 2.31 18.28
C THR A 285 5.30 1.89 19.73
N ARG A 286 5.23 0.58 20.02
CA ARG A 286 5.34 0.05 21.39
C ARG A 286 6.79 -0.19 21.82
N ILE A 287 7.74 -0.15 20.89
CA ILE A 287 9.16 -0.17 21.24
C ILE A 287 9.55 1.18 21.82
N GLU A 288 9.71 1.21 23.14
CA GLU A 288 10.25 2.33 23.90
C GLU A 288 11.79 2.25 23.90
N ILE A 289 12.40 2.47 22.73
CA ILE A 289 13.84 2.77 22.64
C ILE A 289 13.96 4.25 22.30
N PRO A 290 14.58 5.08 23.17
CA PRO A 290 14.75 6.50 22.93
C PRO A 290 15.40 6.77 21.57
N GLY A 291 14.72 7.55 20.72
CA GLY A 291 15.23 7.98 19.41
C GLY A 291 15.15 6.96 18.27
N VAL A 292 14.66 5.73 18.49
CA VAL A 292 14.66 4.66 17.46
C VAL A 292 13.29 4.45 16.81
N THR A 293 12.18 4.82 17.46
CA THR A 293 10.82 4.58 16.94
C THR A 293 10.61 5.15 15.54
N GLY A 294 11.08 6.38 15.27
CA GLY A 294 10.95 7.01 13.95
C GLY A 294 11.78 6.33 12.86
N VAL A 295 13.00 5.89 13.21
CA VAL A 295 13.89 5.14 12.30
C VAL A 295 13.27 3.79 11.96
N LEU A 296 12.69 3.11 12.96
CA LEU A 296 12.06 1.81 12.75
C LEU A 296 10.82 1.91 11.86
N THR A 297 10.01 2.96 11.99
CA THR A 297 8.91 3.20 11.05
C THR A 297 9.41 3.51 9.64
N GLY A 298 10.52 4.25 9.51
CA GLY A 298 11.15 4.49 8.20
C GLY A 298 11.66 3.21 7.55
N ILE A 299 12.31 2.32 8.31
CA ILE A 299 12.75 1.00 7.82
C ILE A 299 11.54 0.14 7.42
N TYR A 300 10.48 0.16 8.22
CA TYR A 300 9.23 -0.54 7.88
C TYR A 300 8.66 -0.04 6.56
N MET A 301 8.47 1.27 6.38
CA MET A 301 7.96 1.83 5.11
C MET A 301 8.86 1.56 3.91
N LEU A 302 10.18 1.53 4.11
CA LEU A 302 11.13 1.16 3.05
C LEU A 302 10.92 -0.30 2.63
N LEU A 303 10.90 -1.23 3.59
CA LEU A 303 10.78 -2.66 3.33
C LEU A 303 9.38 -3.05 2.83
N SER A 304 8.32 -2.64 3.52
CA SER A 304 6.94 -3.02 3.20
C SER A 304 6.29 -2.15 2.13
N GLY A 305 6.81 -0.94 1.87
CA GLY A 305 6.29 -0.03 0.86
C GLY A 305 7.11 -0.09 -0.43
N ALA A 306 8.38 0.32 -0.38
CA ALA A 306 9.19 0.45 -1.60
C ALA A 306 9.55 -0.92 -2.21
N ILE A 307 10.06 -1.85 -1.39
CA ILE A 307 10.43 -3.19 -1.91
C ILE A 307 9.19 -3.96 -2.33
N ALA A 308 8.09 -3.86 -1.59
CA ALA A 308 6.84 -4.51 -1.96
C ALA A 308 6.30 -4.03 -3.31
N ASN A 309 6.32 -2.72 -3.59
CA ASN A 309 5.94 -2.17 -4.89
C ASN A 309 6.88 -2.62 -6.01
N TYR A 310 8.19 -2.68 -5.76
CA TYR A 310 9.14 -3.22 -6.73
C TYR A 310 8.87 -4.69 -7.03
N LEU A 311 8.68 -5.52 -6.00
CA LEU A 311 8.32 -6.93 -6.15
C LEU A 311 6.98 -7.10 -6.90
N ALA A 312 6.01 -6.22 -6.64
CA ALA A 312 4.75 -6.22 -7.38
C ALA A 312 4.98 -5.95 -8.88
N GLY A 313 5.87 -5.01 -9.22
CA GLY A 313 6.30 -4.74 -10.59
C GLY A 313 6.98 -5.95 -11.25
N VAL A 314 7.91 -6.62 -10.56
CA VAL A 314 8.57 -7.83 -11.08
C VAL A 314 7.57 -8.96 -11.35
N ILE A 315 6.61 -9.17 -10.44
CA ILE A 315 5.54 -10.15 -10.64
C ILE A 315 4.66 -9.75 -11.84
N ALA A 316 4.40 -8.45 -12.04
CA ALA A 316 3.66 -7.95 -13.19
C ALA A 316 4.41 -8.15 -14.52
N ASP A 317 5.72 -7.94 -14.54
CA ASP A 317 6.56 -8.22 -15.71
C ASP A 317 6.53 -9.70 -16.09
N GLN A 318 6.55 -10.60 -15.10
CA GLN A 318 6.40 -12.05 -15.34
C GLN A 318 5.04 -12.40 -15.95
N THR A 319 3.95 -11.74 -15.52
CA THR A 319 2.62 -11.95 -16.14
C THR A 319 2.55 -11.43 -17.58
N SER A 320 3.28 -10.35 -17.89
CA SER A 320 3.25 -9.73 -19.21
C SER A 320 4.14 -10.46 -20.22
N GLN A 321 5.38 -10.83 -19.87
CA GLN A 321 6.32 -11.53 -20.77
C GLN A 321 5.81 -12.93 -21.15
N ALA A 322 5.21 -13.66 -20.20
CA ALA A 322 4.55 -14.93 -20.48
C ALA A 322 3.39 -14.80 -21.49
N SER A 323 2.84 -13.60 -21.67
CA SER A 323 1.82 -13.29 -22.69
C SER A 323 2.42 -12.95 -24.06
N PHE A 324 3.70 -12.57 -24.16
CA PHE A 324 4.34 -12.10 -25.40
C PHE A 324 5.24 -13.14 -26.09
N ASP A 325 5.85 -14.07 -25.36
CA ASP A 325 6.76 -15.09 -25.93
C ASP A 325 6.05 -16.16 -26.78
N ALA A 326 4.71 -16.17 -26.81
CA ALA A 326 3.92 -17.08 -27.64
C ALA A 326 2.86 -16.31 -28.41
N ALA A 327 3.24 -15.79 -29.58
CA ALA A 327 2.34 -15.19 -30.55
C ALA A 327 1.35 -16.23 -31.12
N GLY A 328 0.35 -16.62 -30.33
CA GLY A 328 -0.66 -17.59 -30.73
C GLY A 328 -1.60 -18.01 -29.60
N ALA A 329 -2.82 -17.44 -29.62
CA ALA A 329 -3.99 -17.76 -28.81
C ALA A 329 -4.12 -17.06 -27.44
N VAL A 330 -5.15 -16.21 -27.35
CA VAL A 330 -5.72 -15.55 -26.15
C VAL A 330 -5.84 -16.49 -24.93
N ASN A 331 -6.06 -17.80 -25.17
CA ASN A 331 -6.12 -18.82 -24.13
C ASN A 331 -4.80 -18.99 -23.34
N TYR A 332 -3.63 -18.80 -23.96
CA TYR A 332 -2.34 -18.93 -23.27
C TYR A 332 -2.01 -17.71 -22.41
N SER A 333 -2.39 -16.49 -22.84
CA SER A 333 -2.22 -15.29 -22.01
C SER A 333 -3.03 -15.37 -20.72
N ILE A 334 -4.25 -15.93 -20.76
CA ILE A 334 -5.07 -16.13 -19.56
C ILE A 334 -4.43 -17.17 -18.62
N ASP A 335 -3.80 -18.22 -19.15
CA ASP A 335 -3.13 -19.25 -18.35
C ASP A 335 -1.92 -18.71 -17.57
N ALA A 336 -1.22 -17.70 -18.09
CA ALA A 336 -0.17 -16.98 -17.37
C ALA A 336 -0.72 -16.24 -16.13
N TYR A 337 -1.82 -15.50 -16.28
CA TYR A 337 -2.50 -14.84 -15.15
C TYR A 337 -3.04 -15.87 -14.15
N ILE A 338 -3.65 -16.96 -14.62
CA ILE A 338 -4.11 -18.06 -13.76
C ILE A 338 -2.93 -18.67 -13.00
N THR A 339 -1.79 -18.87 -13.65
CA THR A 339 -0.61 -19.46 -13.01
C THR A 339 -0.05 -18.56 -11.91
N VAL A 340 0.09 -17.26 -12.16
CA VAL A 340 0.57 -16.32 -11.13
C VAL A 340 -0.43 -16.20 -9.98
N PHE A 341 -1.72 -16.03 -10.26
CA PHE A 341 -2.74 -15.93 -9.20
C PHE A 341 -2.90 -17.23 -8.40
N SER A 342 -2.74 -18.41 -9.04
CA SER A 342 -2.76 -19.72 -8.39
C SER A 342 -1.50 -20.00 -7.56
N GLN A 343 -0.34 -19.47 -7.96
CA GLN A 343 0.90 -19.54 -7.18
C GLN A 343 0.83 -18.64 -5.95
N ILE A 344 0.26 -17.43 -6.07
CA ILE A 344 0.06 -16.49 -4.97
C ILE A 344 -0.91 -17.05 -3.92
N THR A 345 -1.97 -17.73 -4.35
CA THR A 345 -2.94 -18.39 -3.44
C THR A 345 -2.40 -19.64 -2.75
N GLY A 346 -1.26 -20.18 -3.18
CA GLY A 346 -0.72 -21.43 -2.65
C GLY A 346 -1.31 -22.68 -3.28
N ALA A 347 -2.25 -22.56 -4.24
CA ALA A 347 -2.90 -23.70 -4.91
C ALA A 347 -1.95 -24.52 -5.81
N ARG A 348 -0.82 -23.93 -6.21
CA ARG A 348 0.18 -24.56 -7.08
C ARG A 348 1.60 -24.52 -6.49
N TRP A 349 1.75 -24.29 -5.18
CA TRP A 349 3.04 -24.50 -4.53
C TRP A 349 3.39 -25.98 -4.67
N PRO A 350 4.54 -26.34 -5.29
CA PRO A 350 4.93 -27.74 -5.37
C PRO A 350 4.96 -28.31 -3.95
N ALA A 351 4.47 -29.52 -3.76
CA ALA A 351 4.40 -30.18 -2.45
C ALA A 351 5.77 -30.23 -1.73
N SER A 352 6.88 -30.07 -2.47
CA SER A 352 8.23 -29.90 -1.94
C SER A 352 8.45 -28.63 -1.12
N ALA A 353 7.71 -27.54 -1.38
CA ALA A 353 7.82 -26.28 -0.65
C ALA A 353 7.01 -26.28 0.66
N TRP A 354 5.94 -27.08 0.74
CA TRP A 354 5.22 -27.35 2.00
C TRP A 354 6.01 -28.29 2.93
N CYS A 355 6.97 -29.06 2.40
CA CYS A 355 7.79 -29.99 3.18
C CYS A 355 8.77 -29.28 4.15
N TRP A 356 9.03 -27.97 3.98
CA TRP A 356 9.85 -27.20 4.91
C TRP A 356 9.11 -26.76 6.19
N SER A 357 7.77 -26.80 6.22
CA SER A 357 6.97 -26.31 7.36
C SER A 357 6.46 -27.41 8.29
N SER A 358 6.53 -28.68 7.86
CA SER A 358 5.77 -29.77 8.51
C SER A 358 6.61 -30.94 9.02
N GLY A 359 7.92 -30.77 9.25
CA GLY A 359 8.72 -31.85 9.84
C GLY A 359 10.19 -31.53 10.12
N CYS A 360 10.47 -31.02 11.32
CA CYS A 360 11.61 -31.37 12.21
C CYS A 360 11.90 -30.25 13.25
N ILE A 361 10.88 -29.85 14.00
CA ILE A 361 11.06 -29.40 15.39
C ILE A 361 10.01 -30.16 16.19
N ILE A 362 10.38 -31.37 16.60
CA ILE A 362 9.94 -32.21 17.74
C ILE A 362 10.36 -33.65 17.37
N ARG A 363 11.68 -33.88 17.37
CA ARG A 363 12.33 -34.99 18.07
C ARG A 363 13.82 -34.77 18.08
#